data_AF-A0A416W530-F1
#
_entry.id   AF-A0A416W530-F1
#
_cell.length_a   1.000
_cell.length_b   1.000
_cell.length_c   1.000
_cell.angle_alpha   90.00
_cell.angle_beta   90.00
_cell.angle_gamma   90.00
#
_symmetry.space_group_name_H-M   'P 1'
#
loop_
_entity.id
_entity.type
_entity.pdbx_description
1 polymer ?
#
loop_
_entity_poly.entity_id
_entity_poly.type
_entity_poly.pdbx_seq_one_letter_code
_entity_poly.pdbx_strand_id
1 'polypeptide(L)'
;MESKNQLVMLMEKYQVENILRVNEYTEKFGLTLSMEDARVLAKSKNETLKEEQRVELGESILPKIILCFCDSNYIDQNNFIIYVILCYDIH
;
A
#
# COMPACT_ATOMS: atom_id res chain seq x y z
N MET A 1 -22.49 12.19 13.36
CA MET A 1 -21.07 12.58 13.29
C MET A 1 -20.17 11.43 13.77
N GLU A 2 -20.43 10.86 14.96
CA GLU A 2 -19.66 9.73 15.52
C GLU A 2 -19.59 8.48 14.63
N SER A 3 -20.71 8.03 14.07
CA SER A 3 -20.73 6.80 13.25
C SER A 3 -19.91 6.91 11.96
N LYS A 4 -19.85 8.12 11.36
CA LYS A 4 -19.05 8.38 10.14
C LYS A 4 -17.55 8.32 10.45
N ASN A 5 -17.12 8.91 11.57
CA ASN A 5 -15.72 8.85 11.99
C ASN A 5 -15.28 7.43 12.35
N GLN A 6 -16.15 6.64 12.98
CA GLN A 6 -15.87 5.23 13.28
C GLN A 6 -15.68 4.39 12.02
N LEU A 7 -16.52 4.61 11.00
CA LEU A 7 -16.42 3.90 9.73
C LEU A 7 -15.11 4.24 9.00
N VAL A 8 -14.72 5.51 8.99
CA VAL A 8 -13.44 5.96 8.36
C VAL A 8 -12.25 5.30 9.06
N MET A 9 -12.20 5.30 10.39
CA MET A 9 -11.12 4.66 11.15
C MET A 9 -11.05 3.14 10.90
N LEU A 10 -12.20 2.47 10.74
CA LEU A 10 -12.24 1.05 10.42
C LEU A 10 -11.71 0.77 9.01
N MET A 11 -12.09 1.60 8.04
CA MET A 11 -11.60 1.50 6.66
C MET A 11 -10.09 1.74 6.58
N GLU A 12 -9.56 2.73 7.29
CA GLU A 12 -8.12 2.99 7.37
C GLU A 12 -7.36 1.79 7.95
N LYS A 13 -7.84 1.23 9.07
CA LYS A 13 -7.25 0.02 9.65
C LYS A 13 -7.24 -1.16 8.68
N TYR A 14 -8.38 -1.41 8.03
CA TYR A 14 -8.50 -2.48 7.04
C TYR A 14 -7.50 -2.32 5.89
N GLN A 15 -7.33 -1.09 5.39
CA GLN A 15 -6.37 -0.83 4.31
C GLN A 15 -4.93 -1.11 4.74
N VAL A 16 -4.55 -0.66 5.94
CA VAL A 16 -3.20 -0.87 6.47
C VAL A 16 -2.94 -2.36 6.72
N GLU A 17 -3.89 -3.07 7.33
CA GLU A 17 -3.79 -4.52 7.54
C GLU A 17 -3.65 -5.27 6.21
N ASN A 18 -4.43 -4.91 5.19
CA ASN A 18 -4.36 -5.56 3.89
C ASN A 18 -2.99 -5.36 3.20
N ILE A 19 -2.38 -4.18 3.36
CA ILE A 19 -1.02 -3.92 2.86
C ILE A 19 -0.01 -4.77 3.64
N LEU A 20 -0.11 -4.83 4.97
CA LEU A 20 0.84 -5.60 5.80
C LEU A 20 0.83 -7.10 5.53
N ARG A 21 -0.28 -7.66 5.05
CA ARG A 21 -0.36 -9.09 4.70
C ARG A 21 0.63 -9.52 3.64
N VAL A 22 1.13 -8.61 2.80
CA VAL A 22 2.17 -8.95 1.81
C VAL A 22 3.48 -9.40 2.46
N ASN A 23 3.76 -8.99 3.71
CA ASN A 23 4.95 -9.41 4.44
C ASN A 23 5.04 -10.94 4.58
N GLU A 24 3.91 -11.63 4.63
CA GLU A 24 3.85 -13.10 4.62
C GLU A 24 4.63 -13.71 3.43
N TYR A 25 4.73 -12.96 2.33
CA TYR A 25 5.45 -13.37 1.13
C TYR A 25 6.75 -12.58 0.91
N THR A 26 6.78 -11.27 1.16
CA THR A 26 7.94 -10.43 0.83
C THR A 26 9.14 -10.67 1.74
N GLU A 27 8.92 -11.17 2.97
CA GLU A 27 10.00 -11.45 3.92
C GLU A 27 11.02 -12.46 3.40
N LYS A 28 10.60 -13.41 2.55
CA LYS A 28 11.51 -14.39 1.94
C LYS A 28 12.51 -13.77 0.96
N PHE A 29 12.28 -12.53 0.54
CA PHE A 29 13.19 -11.72 -0.27
C PHE A 29 13.94 -10.66 0.56
N GLY A 30 13.79 -10.67 1.89
CA GLY A 30 14.39 -9.69 2.78
C GLY A 30 13.68 -8.34 2.80
N LEU A 31 12.41 -8.29 2.36
CA LEU A 31 11.59 -7.08 2.31
C LEU A 31 10.45 -7.16 3.33
N THR A 32 10.30 -6.12 4.14
CA THR A 32 9.25 -6.05 5.17
C THR A 32 8.68 -4.64 5.25
N LEU A 33 7.36 -4.53 5.31
CA LEU A 33 6.65 -3.28 5.58
C LEU A 33 6.40 -3.13 7.07
N SER A 34 6.80 -2.01 7.65
CA SER A 34 6.34 -1.61 8.98
C SER A 34 4.90 -1.10 8.93
N MET A 35 4.27 -0.99 10.11
CA MET A 35 2.96 -0.35 10.23
C MET A 35 2.96 1.08 9.66
N GLU A 36 4.08 1.79 9.80
CA GLU A 36 4.22 3.16 9.29
C GLU A 36 4.35 3.18 7.76
N ASP A 37 5.12 2.25 7.19
CA ASP A 37 5.24 2.11 5.74
C ASP A 37 3.88 1.83 5.10
N ALA A 38 3.10 0.93 5.69
CA ALA A 38 1.76 0.61 5.22
C ALA A 38 0.79 1.82 5.32
N ARG A 39 0.95 2.69 6.33
CA ARG A 39 0.20 3.95 6.42
C ARG A 39 0.61 4.94 5.34
N VAL A 40 1.91 5.07 5.07
CA VAL A 40 2.43 5.94 4.01
C VAL A 40 1.86 5.50 2.65
N LEU A 41 1.90 4.19 2.36
CA LEU A 41 1.33 3.62 1.13
C LEU A 41 -0.19 3.85 1.03
N ALA A 42 -0.94 3.59 2.12
CA ALA A 42 -2.38 3.82 2.14
C ALA A 42 -2.74 5.30 1.94
N LYS A 43 -1.95 6.21 2.51
CA LYS A 43 -2.12 7.65 2.36
C LYS A 43 -1.84 8.10 0.93
N SER A 44 -0.67 7.77 0.38
CA SER A 44 -0.29 8.09 -1.01
C SER A 44 -1.35 7.60 -1.97
N LYS A 45 -1.79 6.34 -1.84
CA LYS A 45 -2.91 5.80 -2.63
C LYS A 45 -4.16 6.68 -2.59
N ASN A 46 -4.60 7.10 -1.39
CA ASN A 46 -5.82 7.91 -1.25
C ASN A 46 -5.63 9.32 -1.83
N GLU A 47 -4.43 9.88 -1.77
CA GLU A 47 -4.06 11.15 -2.40
C GLU A 47 -4.12 11.01 -3.93
N THR A 48 -3.44 10.02 -4.50
CA THR A 48 -3.40 9.76 -5.94
C THR A 48 -4.79 9.47 -6.52
N LEU A 49 -5.62 8.64 -5.86
CA LEU A 49 -6.99 8.39 -6.31
C LEU A 49 -7.82 9.67 -6.38
N LYS A 50 -7.62 10.57 -5.42
CA LYS A 50 -8.35 11.84 -5.35
C LYS A 50 -7.84 12.83 -6.40
N GLU A 51 -6.53 12.95 -6.56
CA GLU A 51 -5.89 13.90 -7.49
C GLU A 51 -6.14 13.52 -8.94
N GLU A 52 -5.97 12.24 -9.28
CA GLU A 52 -6.16 11.70 -10.63
C GLU A 52 -7.62 11.36 -10.95
N GLN A 53 -8.55 11.63 -10.02
CA GLN A 53 -9.98 11.27 -10.12
C GLN A 53 -10.19 9.77 -10.43
N ARG A 54 -9.25 8.94 -10.00
CA ARG A 54 -9.25 7.49 -10.22
C ARG A 54 -10.11 6.82 -9.16
N VAL A 55 -10.87 5.81 -9.58
CA VAL A 55 -11.69 4.98 -8.68
C VAL A 55 -11.18 3.55 -8.72
N GLU A 56 -10.77 3.03 -7.56
CA GLU A 56 -10.51 1.61 -7.38
C GLU A 56 -11.75 0.90 -6.85
N LEU A 57 -12.19 -0.13 -7.56
CA LEU A 57 -13.29 -1.00 -7.14
C LEU A 57 -12.73 -2.34 -6.67
N GLY A 58 -13.00 -2.69 -5.41
CA GLY A 58 -12.59 -3.96 -4.81
C GLY A 58 -11.27 -3.86 -4.05
N GLU A 59 -10.46 -4.92 -4.10
CA GLU A 59 -9.15 -4.94 -3.45
C GLU A 59 -8.20 -3.93 -4.10
N SER A 60 -7.42 -3.23 -3.26
CA SER A 60 -6.43 -2.28 -3.74
C SER A 60 -5.42 -2.96 -4.67
N ILE A 61 -4.94 -2.23 -5.68
CA ILE A 61 -3.86 -2.74 -6.54
C ILE A 61 -2.50 -2.78 -5.80
N LEU A 62 -2.35 -2.06 -4.69
CA LEU A 62 -1.08 -1.96 -3.94
C LEU A 62 -0.46 -3.33 -3.61
N PRO A 63 -1.17 -4.29 -2.99
CA PRO A 63 -0.63 -5.64 -2.79
C PRO A 63 -0.13 -6.31 -4.08
N LYS A 64 -0.80 -6.10 -5.22
CA LYS A 64 -0.38 -6.69 -6.50
C LYS A 64 0.90 -6.05 -7.02
N ILE A 65 1.03 -4.72 -6.91
CA ILE A 65 2.27 -4.00 -7.25
C ILE A 65 3.42 -4.52 -6.38
N ILE A 66 3.20 -4.57 -5.07
CA ILE A 66 4.20 -5.04 -4.11
C ILE A 66 4.69 -6.45 -4.46
N LEU A 67 3.77 -7.40 -4.66
CA LEU A 67 4.12 -8.78 -4.97
C LEU A 67 4.78 -8.94 -6.35
N CYS A 68 4.46 -8.08 -7.32
CA CYS A 68 5.07 -8.08 -8.66
C CYS A 68 6.55 -7.70 -8.64
N PHE A 69 6.96 -6.88 -7.68
CA PHE A 69 8.30 -6.28 -7.65
C PHE A 69 9.20 -6.80 -6.53
N CYS A 70 8.64 -7.53 -5.56
CA CYS A 70 9.38 -7.98 -4.37
C CYS A 70 10.54 -8.94 -4.64
N ASP A 71 10.64 -9.55 -5.82
CA ASP A 71 11.73 -10.44 -6.24
C ASP A 71 12.71 -9.78 -7.23
N SER A 72 12.55 -8.47 -7.47
CA SER A 72 13.42 -7.71 -8.36
C SER A 72 14.81 -7.50 -7.76
N ASN A 73 15.86 -7.78 -8.53
CA ASN A 73 17.26 -7.51 -8.15
C ASN A 73 17.58 -6.01 -7.99
N TYR A 74 16.66 -5.12 -8.37
CA TYR A 74 16.82 -3.66 -8.24
C TYR A 74 16.15 -3.08 -7.00
N ILE A 75 15.47 -3.92 -6.22
CA ILE A 75 14.67 -3.51 -5.06
C ILE A 75 15.26 -4.11 -3.79
N ASP A 76 15.45 -3.25 -2.80
CA ASP A 76 15.86 -3.60 -1.45
C ASP A 76 15.05 -2.79 -0.42
N GLN A 77 15.22 -3.11 0.86
CA GLN A 77 14.45 -2.48 1.94
C GLN A 77 14.50 -0.94 1.94
N ASN A 78 15.60 -0.34 1.49
CA ASN A 78 15.79 1.11 1.49
C ASN A 78 15.00 1.82 0.38
N ASN A 79 14.72 1.13 -0.72
CA ASN A 79 14.06 1.72 -1.89
C ASN A 79 12.67 1.11 -2.18
N PHE A 80 12.27 0.08 -1.44
CA PHE A 80 11.04 -0.66 -1.68
C PHE A 80 9.79 0.23 -1.65
N ILE A 81 9.64 1.05 -0.62
CA ILE A 81 8.45 1.91 -0.46
C ILE A 81 8.36 2.94 -1.58
N ILE A 82 9.49 3.60 -1.89
CA ILE A 82 9.51 4.65 -2.91
C ILE A 82 9.22 4.07 -4.30
N TYR A 83 9.68 2.86 -4.61
CA TYR A 83 9.34 2.17 -5.85
C TYR A 83 7.85 1.84 -5.94
N VAL A 84 7.25 1.32 -4.86
CA VAL A 84 5.82 0.99 -4.84
C VAL A 84 4.96 2.24 -5.07
N ILE A 85 5.31 3.37 -4.43
CA ILE A 85 4.62 4.66 -4.64
C ILE A 85 4.76 5.11 -6.09
N LEU A 86 5.98 5.12 -6.63
CA LEU A 86 6.24 5.54 -8.01
C LEU A 86 5.45 4.70 -9.01
N CYS A 87 5.39 3.38 -8.83
CA CYS A 87 4.61 2.50 -9.69
C CYS A 87 3.10 2.73 -9.56
N TYR A 88 2.62 3.12 -8.39
CA TYR A 88 1.21 3.42 -8.17
C TYR A 88 0.81 4.74 -8.84
N ASP A 89 1.64 5.77 -8.74
CA ASP A 89 1.36 7.12 -9.25
C ASP A 89 1.41 7.22 -10.78
N ILE A 90 2.12 6.32 -11.46
CA ILE A 90 2.23 6.30 -12.93
C ILE A 90 1.01 5.68 -13.63
N HIS A 91 0.16 4.95 -12.89
CA HIS A 91 -0.97 4.21 -13.43
C HIS A 91 -2.31 4.84 -13.07
#